data_AF-F8GG28-F1
#
_entry.id   AF-F8GG28-F1
#
_cell.length_a   1.000
_cell.length_b   1.000
_cell.length_c   1.000
_cell.angle_alpha   90.00
_cell.angle_beta   90.00
_cell.angle_gamma   90.00
#
_symmetry.space_group_name_H-M   'P 1'
#
loop_
_entity.id
_entity.type
_entity.pdbx_description
1 polymer ?
#
loop_
_entity_poly.entity_id
_entity_poly.type
_entity_poly.pdbx_seq_one_letter_code
_entity_poly.pdbx_strand_id
1 'polypeptide(L)' 'MSSVIEIIKQHLVDNGFDGLVNGDAECGCELSDLQPCGESFADCKSAYKYPDPTGESNFLMFEEKQEESKDDKNA' A
#
# COMPACT_ATOMS: atom_id res chain seq x y z
N MET A 1 12.45 -22.72 2.27
CA MET A 1 13.19 -21.45 2.14
C MET A 1 12.22 -20.46 1.57
N SER A 2 12.07 -19.30 2.21
CA SER A 2 11.18 -18.26 1.70
C SER A 2 11.91 -17.42 0.64
N SER A 3 11.19 -17.04 -0.41
CA SER A 3 11.62 -16.02 -1.36
C SER A 3 11.68 -14.64 -0.70
N VAL A 4 12.42 -13.71 -1.30
CA VAL A 4 12.48 -12.32 -0.83
C VAL A 4 11.07 -11.71 -0.75
N ILE A 5 10.20 -12.00 -1.71
CA ILE A 5 8.84 -11.47 -1.71
C ILE A 5 8.00 -12.02 -0.55
N GLU A 6 8.18 -13.30 -0.18
CA GLU A 6 7.48 -13.89 0.95
C GLU A 6 7.95 -13.28 2.28
N ILE A 7 9.25 -12.97 2.39
CA ILE A 7 9.81 -12.28 3.56
C ILE A 7 9.21 -10.88 3.70
N ILE A 8 9.17 -10.11 2.60
CA ILE A 8 8.57 -8.77 2.59
C ILE A 8 7.08 -8.84 2.92
N LYS A 9 6.34 -9.75 2.26
CA LYS A 9 4.91 -9.94 2.51
C LYS A 9 4.62 -10.28 3.96
N GLN A 10 5.40 -11.18 4.57
CA GLN A 10 5.26 -11.52 5.98
C GLN A 10 5.51 -10.31 6.88
N HIS A 11 6.57 -9.54 6.62
CA HIS A 11 6.87 -8.32 7.37
C HIS A 11 5.72 -7.30 7.29
N LEU A 12 5.15 -7.08 6.11
CA LEU A 12 4.03 -6.16 5.93
C LEU A 12 2.79 -6.62 6.71
N VAL A 13 2.45 -7.91 6.62
CA VAL A 13 1.31 -8.50 7.36
C VAL A 13 1.50 -8.39 8.86
N ASP A 14 2.68 -8.76 9.39
CA ASP A 14 2.96 -8.77 10.82
C ASP A 14 2.90 -7.37 11.44
N ASN A 15 3.11 -6.32 10.63
CA ASN A 15 3.07 -4.92 11.06
C ASN A 15 1.77 -4.19 10.64
N GLY A 16 0.84 -4.88 9.98
CA GLY A 16 -0.47 -4.33 9.62
C GLY A 16 -0.46 -3.35 8.45
N PHE A 17 0.45 -3.53 7.49
CA PHE A 17 0.50 -2.78 6.24
C PHE A 17 -0.22 -3.53 5.11
N ASP A 18 -0.80 -2.78 4.19
CA ASP A 18 -1.62 -3.31 3.08
C ASP A 18 -0.82 -3.51 1.78
N GLY A 19 0.42 -3.01 1.73
CA GLY A 19 1.21 -3.03 0.51
C GLY A 19 2.50 -2.22 0.59
N LEU A 20 3.00 -1.84 -0.58
CA LEU A 20 4.13 -0.93 -0.75
C LEU A 20 3.71 0.30 -1.56
N VAL A 21 4.46 1.39 -1.39
CA VAL A 21 4.35 2.62 -2.19
C VAL A 21 5.74 3.15 -2.50
N ASN A 22 5.89 3.80 -3.65
CA ASN A 22 7.03 4.64 -3.97
C ASN A 22 6.49 6.02 -4.36
N GLY A 23 6.68 7.01 -3.48
CA GLY A 23 6.19 8.38 -3.69
C GLY A 23 6.88 9.10 -4.85
N ASP A 24 8.13 8.75 -5.18
CA ASP A 24 8.87 9.38 -6.28
C ASP A 24 8.45 8.85 -7.65
N ALA A 25 8.04 7.57 -7.69
CA ALA A 25 7.54 6.91 -8.91
C ALA A 25 6.01 6.95 -9.04
N GLU A 26 5.31 7.60 -8.10
CA GLU A 26 3.84 7.68 -8.01
C GLU A 26 3.16 6.30 -8.19
N CYS A 27 3.74 5.25 -7.59
CA CYS A 27 3.26 3.88 -7.75
C CYS A 27 3.03 3.19 -6.40
N GLY A 28 2.15 2.19 -6.38
CA GLY A 28 1.88 1.39 -5.20
C GLY A 28 1.29 0.03 -5.55
N CYS A 29 1.50 -0.95 -4.68
CA CYS A 29 1.07 -2.34 -4.90
C CYS A 29 0.54 -2.96 -3.62
N GLU A 30 -0.50 -3.79 -3.75
CA GLU A 30 -1.11 -4.52 -2.63
C GLU A 30 -0.30 -5.78 -2.25
N LEU A 31 -0.51 -6.32 -1.05
CA LEU A 31 0.05 -7.61 -0.62
C LEU A 31 -0.18 -8.77 -1.61
N SER A 32 -1.25 -8.72 -2.40
CA SER A 32 -1.58 -9.72 -3.42
C SER A 32 -0.80 -9.54 -4.72
N ASP A 33 -0.23 -8.36 -4.98
CA ASP A 33 0.35 -7.98 -6.27
C ASP A 33 1.69 -7.23 -6.10
N LEU A 34 2.54 -7.68 -5.18
CA LEU A 34 3.85 -7.05 -4.93
C LEU A 34 4.86 -7.30 -6.07
N GLN A 35 4.65 -8.34 -6.87
CA GLN A 35 5.50 -8.69 -8.01
C GLN A 35 4.67 -9.38 -9.11
N PRO A 36 5.10 -9.33 -10.38
CA PRO A 36 6.25 -8.60 -10.91
C PRO A 36 6.01 -7.09 -11.01
N CYS A 37 7.01 -6.29 -10.68
CA CYS A 37 7.01 -4.83 -10.92
C CYS A 37 8.15 -4.50 -11.89
N GLY A 38 7.95 -3.49 -12.75
CA GLY A 38 8.95 -3.00 -13.70
C GLY A 38 9.95 -2.00 -13.12
N GLU A 39 9.75 -1.59 -11.87
CA GLU A 39 10.48 -0.49 -11.22
C GLU A 39 11.52 -0.98 -10.20
N SER A 40 12.37 -0.05 -9.75
CA SER A 40 13.31 -0.30 -8.66
C SER A 40 12.61 -0.40 -7.30
N PHE A 41 12.91 -1.45 -6.54
CA PHE A 41 12.39 -1.67 -5.19
C PHE A 41 13.18 -0.92 -4.11
N ALA A 42 14.27 -0.23 -4.47
CA ALA A 42 15.19 0.37 -3.51
C ALA A 42 14.53 1.40 -2.59
N ASP A 43 13.53 2.13 -3.11
CA ASP A 43 12.87 3.24 -2.43
C ASP A 43 11.40 2.91 -2.07
N CYS A 44 10.98 1.66 -2.27
CA CYS A 44 9.66 1.21 -1.84
C CYS A 44 9.55 1.23 -0.31
N LYS A 45 8.45 1.77 0.19
CA LYS A 45 8.11 1.81 1.61
C LYS A 45 6.80 1.09 1.88
N SER A 46 6.61 0.66 3.12
CA SER A 46 5.35 0.08 3.60
C SER A 46 4.20 1.08 3.45
N ALA A 47 3.03 0.61 3.02
CA ALA A 47 1.89 1.46 2.75
C ALA A 47 0.57 0.92 3.31
N TYR A 48 -0.36 1.84 3.51
CA TYR A 48 -1.75 1.60 3.86
C TYR A 48 -2.64 1.89 2.66
N LYS A 49 -3.66 1.06 2.47
CA LYS A 49 -4.58 1.18 1.35
C LYS A 49 -5.82 1.97 1.77
N TYR A 50 -6.14 3.00 1.00
CA TYR A 50 -7.36 3.79 1.18
C TYR A 50 -8.13 3.92 -0.14
N PRO A 51 -9.47 4.05 -0.10
CA PRO A 51 -10.25 4.41 -1.28
C PRO A 51 -9.75 5.73 -1.88
N ASP A 52 -9.71 5.81 -3.20
CA ASP A 52 -9.39 7.06 -3.88
C ASP A 52 -10.55 8.05 -3.73
N PRO A 53 -10.34 9.23 -3.10
CA PRO A 53 -11.40 10.21 -2.91
C PRO A 53 -11.89 10.85 -4.21
N THR A 54 -11.09 10.80 -5.28
CA THR A 54 -11.44 11.33 -6.61
C THR A 54 -12.25 10.33 -7.43
N GLY A 55 -12.13 9.04 -7.13
CA GLY A 55 -12.71 7.95 -7.89
C GLY A 55 -12.04 7.68 -9.25
N GLU A 56 -10.87 8.28 -9.52
CA GLU A 56 -10.10 7.99 -10.74
C GLU A 56 -9.51 6.57 -10.72
N SER A 57 -9.23 6.06 -9.52
CA SER A 57 -8.78 4.70 -9.26
C SER A 57 -9.63 4.02 -8.18
N ASN A 58 -9.47 2.71 -7.99
CA ASN A 58 -10.20 2.00 -6.93
C ASN A 58 -9.61 2.29 -5.54
N PHE A 59 -8.30 2.52 -5.45
CA PHE A 59 -7.58 2.77 -4.21
C PHE A 59 -6.27 3.50 -4.48
N LEU A 60 -5.75 4.14 -3.44
CA LEU A 60 -4.42 4.72 -3.38
C LEU A 60 -3.65 4.13 -2.19
N MET A 61 -2.32 4.12 -2.31
CA MET A 61 -1.40 3.65 -1.28
C MET A 61 -0.72 4.85 -0.61
N PHE A 62 -0.71 4.89 0.72
CA PHE A 62 -0.10 5.97 1.48
C PHE A 62 0.93 5.44 2.48
N GLU A 63 2.06 6.13 2.62
CA GLU A 63 3.11 5.78 3.59
C GLU A 63 2.61 5.87 5.05
N GLU A 64 1.70 6.82 5.30
CA GLU A 64 1.16 7.13 6.62
C GLU A 64 -0.28 6.65 6.77
N LYS A 65 -0.66 6.24 7.99
CA LYS A 65 -2.06 5.98 8.31
C LYS A 65 -2.83 7.29 8.26
N GLN A 66 -3.88 7.35 7.45
CA GLN A 66 -4.86 8.42 7.55
C GLN A 66 -5.75 8.16 8.76
N GLU A 67 -5.90 9.17 9.61
CA GLU A 67 -6.91 9.13 10.68
C GLU A 67 -8.29 9.12 10.01
N GLU A 68 -9.07 8.08 10.24
CA GLU A 68 -10.45 8.00 9.76
C GLU A 68 -11.23 9.22 10.27
N SER A 69 -11.52 10.17 9.39
CA SER A 69 -12.50 11.21 9.68
C SER A 69 -13.86 10.52 9.84
N LYS A 70 -14.32 10.42 11.08
CA LYS A 70 -15.69 10.02 11.42
C LYS A 70 -16.69 11.03 10.85
N ASP A 71 -17.02 10.89 9.58
CA ASP A 71 -18.23 11.46 8.98
C ASP A 71 -19.35 10.41 8.94
N ASP A 72 -19.59 9.78 10.09
CA ASP A 72 -20.92 9.31 10.46
C ASP A 72 -21.79 10.53 10.79
N LYS A 73 -22.27 11.29 9.79
CA LYS A 73 -23.42 12.19 9.94
C LYS A 73 -24.30 12.26 8.68
N ASN A 74 -25.26 11.34 8.65
CA ASN A 74 -26.69 11.61 8.46
C ASN A 74 -27.19 11.99 7.04
N ALA A 75 -27.79 11.00 6.35
CA ALA A 75 -28.95 11.19 5.48
C ALA A 75 -29.81 9.92 5.45
#